data_AF-A0A2E0VG38-F1
#
_entry.id   AF-A0A2E0VG38-F1
#
_cell.length_a   1.000
_cell.length_b   1.000
_cell.length_c   1.000
_cell.angle_alpha   90.00
_cell.angle_beta   90.00
_cell.angle_gamma   90.00
#
_symmetry.space_group_name_H-M   'P 1'
#
loop_
_entity.id
_entity.type
_entity.pdbx_description
1 polymer ?
#
loop_
_entity_poly.entity_id
_entity_poly.type
_entity_poly.pdbx_seq_one_letter_code
_entity_poly.pdbx_strand_id
1 'polypeptide(L)'
;MYKGDPELLKAKLASETARICWRELQRFFAAGSVIAVAADLDLVDVAWRLAQDDAALLKDWLERGAVQPVSDQQALAWYEADAELWSVVVNPWVLVQQDPERERRTAGRGAE
;
A
#
# COMPACT_ATOMS: atom_id res chain seq x y z
N MET A 1 7.25 -25.02 -12.28
CA MET A 1 7.60 -24.18 -11.12
C MET A 1 6.54 -23.11 -11.00
N TYR A 2 5.68 -23.22 -9.99
CA TYR A 2 4.52 -22.35 -9.80
C TYR A 2 5.00 -20.95 -9.40
N LYS A 3 4.95 -20.02 -10.33
CA LYS A 3 5.14 -18.58 -10.10
C LYS A 3 3.76 -18.06 -9.73
N GLY A 4 3.50 -17.92 -8.42
CA GLY A 4 2.17 -17.78 -7.82
C GLY A 4 1.24 -16.87 -8.60
N ASP A 5 0.08 -17.41 -8.96
CA ASP A 5 -0.98 -16.70 -9.63
C ASP A 5 -1.38 -15.49 -8.77
N PRO A 6 -1.12 -14.25 -9.23
CA PRO A 6 -1.43 -13.05 -8.45
C PRO A 6 -2.92 -13.00 -8.12
N GLU A 7 -3.76 -13.67 -8.90
CA GLU A 7 -5.22 -13.78 -8.69
C GLU A 7 -5.61 -14.66 -7.49
N LEU A 8 -4.88 -15.76 -7.23
CA LEU A 8 -5.17 -16.66 -6.10
C LEU A 8 -4.70 -16.05 -4.77
N LEU A 9 -3.56 -15.33 -4.81
CA LEU A 9 -3.07 -14.55 -3.69
C LEU A 9 -3.98 -13.33 -3.44
N LYS A 10 -4.37 -12.61 -4.50
CA LYS A 10 -5.37 -11.52 -4.44
C LYS A 10 -6.69 -11.96 -3.83
N ALA A 11 -7.20 -13.16 -4.14
CA ALA A 11 -8.45 -13.66 -3.60
C ALA A 11 -8.37 -14.01 -2.09
N LYS A 12 -7.22 -14.51 -1.62
CA LYS A 12 -6.97 -14.75 -0.19
C LYS A 12 -6.70 -13.47 0.58
N LEU A 13 -5.87 -12.59 0.02
CA LEU A 13 -5.60 -11.28 0.60
C LEU A 13 -6.86 -10.43 0.63
N ALA A 14 -7.73 -10.47 -0.38
CA ALA A 14 -9.01 -9.75 -0.36
C ALA A 14 -9.93 -10.10 0.82
N SER A 15 -9.64 -11.21 1.53
CA SER A 15 -10.35 -11.56 2.76
C SER A 15 -9.76 -10.94 4.03
N GLU A 16 -8.49 -10.50 4.02
CA GLU A 16 -7.79 -9.83 5.15
C GLU A 16 -7.45 -8.35 4.87
N THR A 17 -7.34 -7.98 3.61
CA THR A 17 -7.10 -6.64 3.10
C THR A 17 -8.43 -6.06 2.64
N ALA A 18 -8.76 -4.87 3.14
CA ALA A 18 -9.98 -4.17 2.76
C ALA A 18 -9.64 -3.04 1.79
N ARG A 19 -10.42 -2.92 0.71
CA ARG A 19 -10.42 -1.71 -0.11
C ARG A 19 -11.12 -0.63 0.67
N ILE A 20 -10.42 0.48 0.89
CA ILE A 20 -10.95 1.63 1.61
C ILE A 20 -10.58 2.91 0.86
N CYS A 21 -11.49 3.88 0.85
CA CYS A 21 -11.20 5.19 0.31
C CYS A 21 -10.10 5.86 1.14
N TRP A 22 -9.14 6.50 0.47
CA TRP A 22 -8.09 7.26 1.14
C TRP A 22 -8.63 8.27 2.18
N ARG A 23 -9.82 8.84 1.95
CA ARG A 23 -10.49 9.74 2.91
C ARG A 23 -10.65 9.15 4.30
N GLU A 24 -10.98 7.87 4.40
CA GLU A 24 -11.14 7.19 5.69
C GLU A 24 -9.80 7.02 6.41
N LEU A 25 -8.74 6.85 5.61
CA LEU A 25 -7.36 6.67 6.07
C LEU A 25 -6.71 7.98 6.53
N GLN A 26 -7.27 9.15 6.19
CA GLN A 26 -6.73 10.44 6.60
C GLN A 26 -6.58 10.58 8.12
N ARG A 27 -7.45 9.94 8.90
CA ARG A 27 -7.34 9.94 10.37
C ARG A 27 -6.07 9.24 10.86
N PHE A 28 -5.67 8.16 10.18
CA PHE A 28 -4.47 7.39 10.50
C PHE A 28 -3.22 8.09 9.94
N PHE A 29 -3.37 8.73 8.77
CA PHE A 29 -2.31 9.52 8.16
C PHE A 29 -1.95 10.72 9.04
N ALA A 30 -2.96 11.42 9.57
CA ALA A 30 -2.77 12.51 10.54
C ALA A 30 -2.09 12.04 11.84
N ALA A 31 -2.26 10.77 12.21
CA ALA A 31 -1.56 10.15 13.34
C ALA A 31 -0.11 9.74 13.00
N GLY A 32 0.32 9.84 11.73
CA GLY A 32 1.63 9.40 11.27
C GLY A 32 1.78 7.87 11.17
N SER A 33 0.67 7.13 11.25
CA SER A 33 0.66 5.66 11.27
C SER A 33 0.49 5.01 9.91
N VAL A 34 0.48 5.77 8.80
CA VAL A 34 0.19 5.22 7.47
C VAL A 34 1.45 5.04 6.64
N ILE A 35 1.64 3.82 6.16
CA ILE A 35 2.81 3.40 5.39
C ILE A 35 2.34 2.99 4.00
N ALA A 36 2.89 3.63 2.96
CA ALA A 36 2.73 3.18 1.59
C ALA A 36 3.68 2.02 1.30
N VAL A 37 3.13 0.97 0.70
CA VAL A 37 3.87 -0.20 0.22
C VAL A 37 3.86 -0.18 -1.31
N ALA A 38 5.03 -0.38 -1.91
CA ALA A 38 5.17 -0.49 -3.35
C ALA A 38 4.39 -1.70 -3.89
N ALA A 39 3.87 -1.60 -5.10
CA ALA A 39 3.13 -2.69 -5.75
C ALA A 39 4.00 -3.92 -6.09
N ASP A 40 5.33 -3.79 -6.02
CA ASP A 40 6.29 -4.89 -6.19
C ASP A 40 6.41 -5.76 -4.92
N LEU A 41 5.98 -5.23 -3.77
CA LEU A 41 5.96 -5.95 -2.50
C LEU A 41 4.57 -6.50 -2.17
N ASP A 42 4.57 -7.61 -1.44
CA ASP A 42 3.35 -8.21 -0.94
C ASP A 42 2.91 -7.55 0.36
N LEU A 43 1.69 -7.01 0.37
CA LEU A 43 1.14 -6.26 1.50
C LEU A 43 1.06 -7.10 2.78
N VAL A 44 0.79 -8.41 2.65
CA VAL A 44 0.74 -9.34 3.79
C VAL A 44 2.14 -9.70 4.30
N ASP A 45 3.10 -9.93 3.40
CA ASP A 45 4.50 -10.14 3.80
C ASP A 45 5.04 -8.91 4.55
N VAL A 46 4.76 -7.69 4.06
CA VAL A 46 5.11 -6.45 4.76
C VAL A 46 4.41 -6.33 6.10
N ALA A 47 3.11 -6.58 6.15
CA ALA A 47 2.34 -6.55 7.39
C ALA A 47 2.89 -7.52 8.44
N TRP A 48 3.22 -8.75 8.04
CA TRP A 48 3.79 -9.77 8.92
C TRP A 48 5.14 -9.35 9.50
N ARG A 49 6.08 -8.92 8.66
CA ARG A 49 7.42 -8.50 9.10
C ARG A 49 7.38 -7.23 9.95
N LEU A 50 6.43 -6.34 9.69
CA LEU A 50 6.21 -5.14 10.49
C LEU A 50 5.62 -5.49 11.87
N ALA A 51 4.75 -6.51 11.95
CA ALA A 51 4.26 -7.05 13.22
C ALA A 51 5.35 -7.76 14.04
N GLN A 52 6.35 -8.35 13.38
CA GLN A 52 7.49 -8.99 14.03
C GLN A 52 8.61 -8.03 14.46
N ASP A 53 8.49 -6.72 14.17
CA ASP A 53 9.55 -5.73 14.40
C ASP A 53 10.89 -6.11 13.72
N ASP A 54 10.83 -6.65 12.50
CA ASP A 54 12.00 -7.04 11.71
C ASP A 54 12.76 -5.81 11.17
N ALA A 55 13.47 -5.10 12.05
CA ALA A 55 14.17 -3.85 11.74
C ALA A 55 15.21 -3.97 10.60
N ALA A 56 15.88 -5.12 10.48
CA ALA A 56 16.86 -5.37 9.42
C ALA A 56 16.22 -5.29 8.02
N LEU A 57 15.00 -5.80 7.91
CA LEU A 57 14.31 -5.92 6.65
C LEU A 57 13.45 -4.69 6.35
N LEU A 58 12.86 -4.08 7.38
CA LEU A 58 12.29 -2.73 7.30
C LEU A 58 13.30 -1.74 6.72
N LYS A 59 14.57 -1.84 7.15
CA LYS A 59 15.64 -1.00 6.63
C LYS A 59 15.93 -1.28 5.14
N ASP A 60 16.02 -2.54 4.72
CA ASP A 60 16.17 -2.90 3.29
C ASP A 60 15.05 -2.29 2.45
N TRP A 61 13.80 -2.38 2.92
CA TRP A 61 12.67 -1.82 2.20
C TRP A 61 12.67 -0.30 2.14
N LEU A 62 13.06 0.38 3.22
CA LEU A 62 13.23 1.83 3.23
C LEU A 62 14.34 2.26 2.27
N GLU A 63 15.48 1.56 2.28
CA GLU A 63 16.62 1.83 1.37
C GLU A 63 16.25 1.60 -0.10
N ARG A 64 15.39 0.61 -0.36
CA ARG A 64 14.89 0.30 -1.71
C ARG A 64 13.71 1.18 -2.14
N GLY A 65 13.20 2.02 -1.26
CA GLY A 65 12.00 2.83 -1.50
C GLY A 65 10.73 1.99 -1.66
N ALA A 66 10.75 0.76 -1.17
CA ALA A 66 9.66 -0.19 -1.33
C ALA A 66 8.60 -0.07 -0.22
N VAL A 67 8.99 0.41 0.96
CA VAL A 67 8.10 0.75 2.07
C VAL A 67 8.45 2.15 2.55
N GLN A 68 7.52 3.09 2.43
CA GLN A 68 7.76 4.49 2.79
C GLN A 68 6.51 5.09 3.42
N PRO A 69 6.64 6.04 4.37
CA PRO A 69 5.50 6.80 4.84
C PRO A 69 4.85 7.53 3.66
N VAL A 70 3.52 7.62 3.68
CA VAL A 70 2.79 8.37 2.65
C VAL A 70 3.27 9.82 2.69
N SER A 71 3.68 10.37 1.55
CA SER A 71 4.05 11.78 1.45
C SER A 71 2.81 12.65 1.25
N ASP A 72 2.87 13.92 1.64
CA ASP A 72 1.76 14.87 1.52
C ASP A 72 1.24 14.99 0.08
N GLN A 73 2.14 14.97 -0.91
CA GLN A 73 1.77 14.96 -2.33
C GLN A 73 0.99 13.70 -2.73
N GLN A 74 1.40 12.54 -2.23
CA GLN A 74 0.76 11.26 -2.53
C GLN A 74 -0.62 11.20 -1.88
N ALA A 75 -0.70 11.62 -0.61
CA ALA A 75 -1.92 11.78 0.14
C ALA A 75 -2.90 12.74 -0.56
N LEU A 76 -2.42 13.88 -1.05
CA LEU A 76 -3.25 14.85 -1.76
C LEU A 76 -3.75 14.27 -3.08
N ALA A 77 -2.89 13.63 -3.87
CA ALA A 77 -3.27 13.00 -5.13
C ALA A 77 -4.34 11.92 -4.94
N TRP A 78 -4.22 11.09 -3.91
CA TRP A 78 -5.23 10.08 -3.57
C TRP A 78 -6.53 10.71 -3.06
N TYR A 79 -6.43 11.82 -2.34
CA TYR A 79 -7.60 12.54 -1.84
C TYR A 79 -8.39 13.20 -2.98
N GLU A 80 -7.71 13.90 -3.90
CA GLU A 80 -8.34 14.54 -5.06
C GLU A 80 -8.91 13.52 -6.04
N ALA A 81 -8.24 12.39 -6.21
CA ALA A 81 -8.68 11.32 -7.10
C ALA A 81 -9.78 10.42 -6.50
N ASP A 82 -10.19 10.65 -5.24
CA ASP A 82 -11.04 9.74 -4.47
C ASP A 82 -10.56 8.29 -4.57
N ALA A 83 -9.25 8.10 -4.41
CA ALA A 83 -8.61 6.83 -4.71
C ALA A 83 -8.99 5.76 -3.67
N GLU A 84 -9.47 4.63 -4.19
CA GLU A 84 -9.65 3.41 -3.42
C GLU A 84 -8.33 2.65 -3.37
N LEU A 85 -7.85 2.43 -2.15
CA LEU A 85 -6.57 1.80 -1.89
C LEU A 85 -6.80 0.51 -1.12
N TRP A 86 -5.90 -0.44 -1.32
CA TRP A 86 -5.84 -1.62 -0.47
C TRP A 86 -5.23 -1.22 0.86
N SER A 87 -5.86 -1.63 1.96
CA SER A 87 -5.40 -1.32 3.31
C SER A 87 -5.33 -2.57 4.19
N VAL A 88 -4.31 -2.61 5.04
CA VAL A 88 -4.12 -3.61 6.10
C VAL A 88 -3.72 -2.91 7.39
N VAL A 89 -4.39 -3.27 8.48
CA VAL A 89 -4.11 -2.71 9.81
C VAL A 89 -3.17 -3.66 10.56
N VAL A 90 -2.01 -3.13 10.97
CA VAL A 90 -1.01 -3.83 11.79
C VAL A 90 -0.70 -2.93 12.97
N ASN A 91 -1.39 -3.12 14.10
CA ASN A 91 -1.29 -2.22 15.26
C ASN A 91 0.18 -1.93 15.65
N PRO A 92 0.62 -0.65 15.68
CA PRO A 92 -0.15 0.60 15.54
C PRO A 92 -0.20 1.24 14.13
N TRP A 93 0.28 0.57 13.11
CA TRP A 93 0.43 1.03 11.73
C TRP A 93 -0.71 0.59 10.79
N VAL A 94 -0.89 1.31 9.69
CA VAL A 94 -1.81 0.98 8.60
C VAL A 94 -1.03 1.00 7.29
N LEU A 95 -0.91 -0.16 6.66
CA LEU A 95 -0.24 -0.31 5.39
C LEU A 95 -1.24 -0.09 4.26
N VAL A 96 -0.84 0.68 3.26
CA VAL A 96 -1.66 0.99 2.10
C VAL A 96 -0.91 0.68 0.81
N GLN A 97 -1.62 0.19 -0.20
CA GLN A 97 -1.05 -0.09 -1.51
C GLN A 97 -2.00 0.37 -2.61
N GLN A 98 -1.43 1.01 -3.63
CA GLN A 98 -2.16 1.40 -4.83
C GLN A 98 -2.41 0.18 -5.71
N ASP A 99 -3.58 0.14 -6.34
CA ASP A 99 -3.88 -0.90 -7.33
C ASP A 99 -3.06 -0.66 -8.62
N PRO A 100 -2.17 -1.58 -9.02
CA PRO A 100 -1.30 -1.41 -10.18
C PRO A 100 -2.09 -1.31 -11.49
N GLU A 101 -3.34 -1.77 -11.54
CA GLU A 101 -4.18 -1.68 -12.74
C GLU A 101 -4.72 -0.26 -12.96
N ARG A 102 -4.94 0.53 -11.89
CA ARG A 102 -5.32 1.95 -12.02
C ARG A 102 -4.18 2.85 -12.47
N GLU A 103 -2.95 2.58 -12.01
CA GLU A 103 -1.78 3.41 -12.33
C GLU A 103 -1.53 3.45 -13.85
N ARG A 104 -1.79 2.32 -14.52
CA ARG A 104 -1.63 2.17 -15.97
C ARG A 104 -2.71 2.90 -16.80
N ARG A 105 -3.86 3.25 -16.22
CA ARG A 105 -4.88 4.10 -16.87
C ARG A 105 -4.63 5.60 -16.65
N THR A 106 -4.03 5.99 -15.52
CA THR A 106 -3.71 7.41 -15.25
C THR A 106 -2.50 7.91 -16.04
N ALA A 107 -1.53 7.05 -16.38
CA ALA A 107 -0.35 7.42 -17.15
C ALA A 107 -0.61 7.68 -18.67
N GLY A 108 -1.83 7.45 -19.17
CA GLY A 108 -2.18 7.61 -20.59
C GLY A 108 -2.96 8.88 -20.96
N ARG A 109 -3.23 9.79 -20.01
CA ARG A 109 -4.05 10.99 -20.24
C ARG A 109 -3.29 12.29 -19.95
N GLY A 110 -2.14 12.45 -20.57
CA GLY A 110 -1.29 13.63 -20.40
C GLY A 110 -0.32 13.82 -21.57
N ALA A 111 -0.84 13.80 -22.80
CA ALA A 111 -0.12 14.28 -23.96
C ALA A 111 -1.18 14.78 -24.96
N GLU A 112 -1.56 16.04 -24.79
CA GLU A 112 -2.22 16.84 -25.82
C GLU A 112 -1.14 17.66 -26.55
#